data_AF-A0AA43JK84-F1
#
_entry.id   AF-A0AA43JK84-F1
#
_cell.length_a   1.000
_cell.length_b   1.000
_cell.length_c   1.000
_cell.angle_alpha   90.00
_cell.angle_beta   90.00
_cell.angle_gamma   90.00
#
_symmetry.space_group_name_H-M   'P 1'
#
loop_
_entity.id
_entity.type
_entity.pdbx_description
1 polymer ?
#
loop_
_entity_poly.entity_id
_entity_poly.type
_entity_poly.pdbx_seq_one_letter_code
_entity_poly.pdbx_strand_id
1 'polypeptide(L)'
;MLFGDGPSGNTSATYCLYSDVMGESLNRNLCQIAFEKREHFTQSKTSPSKLYPDWRRSTVIYDAHIENAVSHLDQEIRLRLREVLAALRIPEFDIDSIEMQLTSHNHGEYYKWHTDNGTRETESRVITFIYYFHQIPKRFKGGELVLYPDAASEMVIEPQNDSLVFFPSHTKHEVKQVTCPSQCFEDGRFTLNGWIRRKLVQVRQDYFDDKIFRPWALKRKHEFVGQSAIRSSANAWSSGLAVKQTEGKKSSPFCDGDLAQVEAMMSSSLLALYSELYRKSSRCAKIDVFRNISQIEFYENYYFLNRPVVLKGLMKASVAVRTWSPEFFALNFGSVPLEITAGRNRLGDYESKFSQTVQTVLMADFIQRLFQNHETNDFYLVARNYFFDNPAFVKLRNDLEPPPDIVNTTDHGHGTVKAWFGPKGTVTPLHYDEHSILLAQIYGRKHFKLIPPFEFRNLYVRDKFYSAVDPEHIEPQRYPGFLGVPVADVILDPGDLLFIPVGWWHWAKSLDVSISATFCSFHVEGRNTSLRGYQS
;
A
#
# COMPACT_ATOMS: atom_id res chain seq x y z
N MET A 1 11.13 -18.13 33.56
CA MET A 1 11.13 -17.22 32.39
C MET A 1 12.54 -17.19 31.84
N LEU A 2 12.71 -17.45 30.55
CA LEU A 2 13.99 -17.30 29.85
C LEU A 2 13.82 -16.19 28.80
N PHE A 3 14.77 -15.25 28.75
CA PHE A 3 14.84 -14.22 27.71
C PHE A 3 15.81 -14.69 26.62
N GLY A 4 15.40 -14.62 25.36
CA GLY A 4 16.33 -14.76 24.23
C GLY A 4 17.04 -13.43 24.01
N ASP A 5 18.27 -13.30 24.48
CA ASP A 5 19.07 -12.09 24.27
C ASP A 5 19.57 -12.00 22.81
N GLY A 6 19.45 -10.81 22.21
CA GLY A 6 20.09 -10.49 20.93
C GLY A 6 21.58 -10.19 21.09
N PRO A 7 22.41 -10.37 20.03
CA PRO A 7 23.84 -10.11 20.09
C PRO A 7 24.14 -8.60 20.00
N SER A 8 23.98 -7.87 21.10
CA SER A 8 24.70 -6.62 21.43
C SER A 8 24.07 -5.97 22.67
N GLY A 9 24.90 -5.51 23.60
CA GLY A 9 24.50 -5.03 24.92
C GLY A 9 23.57 -3.80 24.88
N ASN A 10 22.27 -4.05 24.83
CA ASN A 10 21.17 -3.21 25.31
C ASN A 10 19.89 -4.08 25.31
N THR A 11 19.80 -5.05 26.23
CA THR A 11 18.93 -6.24 26.16
C THR A 11 17.44 -5.90 26.14
N SER A 12 16.85 -5.84 24.94
CA SER A 12 15.42 -6.05 24.72
C SER A 12 15.21 -7.52 24.41
N ALA A 13 14.20 -8.16 25.01
CA ALA A 13 13.88 -9.54 24.69
C ALA A 13 13.19 -9.60 23.32
N THR A 14 13.60 -10.54 22.46
CA THR A 14 12.92 -10.80 21.17
C THR A 14 11.64 -11.61 21.36
N TYR A 15 11.63 -12.50 22.34
CA TYR A 15 10.50 -13.34 22.72
C TYR A 15 10.51 -13.59 24.24
N CYS A 16 9.37 -13.99 24.78
CA CYS A 16 9.26 -14.48 26.16
C CYS A 16 8.85 -15.97 26.12
N LEU A 17 9.60 -16.83 26.82
CA LEU A 17 9.29 -18.26 26.92
C LEU A 17 9.00 -18.66 28.38
N TYR A 18 7.89 -19.36 28.55
CA TYR A 18 7.43 -19.94 29.80
C TYR A 18 7.27 -21.45 29.65
N SER A 19 7.58 -22.18 30.72
CA SER A 19 7.41 -23.63 30.84
C SER A 19 6.45 -23.91 31.99
N ASP A 20 5.88 -25.12 32.02
CA ASP A 20 4.95 -25.59 33.06
C ASP A 20 3.74 -24.65 33.22
N VAL A 21 3.13 -24.25 32.09
CA VAL A 21 2.15 -23.17 32.04
C VAL A 21 0.77 -23.63 32.48
N MET A 22 0.30 -24.78 32.00
CA MET A 22 -1.02 -25.33 32.34
C MET A 22 -0.95 -26.55 33.26
N GLY A 23 0.23 -27.15 33.42
CA GLY A 23 0.43 -28.35 34.23
C GLY A 23 -0.09 -29.61 33.55
N GLU A 24 0.33 -30.76 34.08
CA GLU A 24 0.16 -32.07 33.44
C GLU A 24 -1.31 -32.42 33.15
N SER A 25 -2.23 -32.14 34.09
CA SER A 25 -3.64 -32.51 33.95
C SER A 25 -4.33 -31.75 32.81
N LEU A 26 -4.12 -30.43 32.72
CA LEU A 26 -4.74 -29.61 31.68
C LEU A 26 -4.07 -29.82 30.32
N ASN A 27 -2.74 -29.99 30.29
CA ASN A 27 -2.00 -30.32 29.09
C ASN A 27 -2.47 -31.67 28.49
N ARG A 28 -2.69 -32.69 29.32
CA ARG A 28 -3.25 -33.99 28.90
C ARG A 28 -4.68 -33.87 28.39
N ASN A 29 -5.50 -33.04 29.03
CA ASN A 29 -6.86 -32.77 28.57
C ASN A 29 -6.88 -32.11 27.18
N LEU A 30 -5.94 -31.19 26.89
CA LEU A 30 -5.80 -30.60 25.57
C LEU A 30 -5.41 -31.61 24.49
N CYS A 31 -4.51 -32.55 24.79
CA CYS A 31 -4.23 -33.68 23.91
C CYS A 31 -5.52 -34.45 23.60
N GLN A 32 -6.30 -34.79 24.62
CA GLN A 32 -7.54 -35.54 24.45
C GLN A 32 -8.56 -34.80 23.58
N ILE A 33 -8.73 -33.49 23.79
CA ILE A 33 -9.60 -32.64 22.95
C ILE A 33 -9.12 -32.64 21.49
N ALA A 34 -7.82 -32.53 21.25
CA ALA A 34 -7.27 -32.60 19.90
C ALA A 34 -7.57 -33.94 19.23
N PHE A 35 -7.47 -35.04 19.97
CA PHE A 35 -7.71 -36.40 19.46
C PHE A 35 -9.19 -36.64 19.15
N GLU A 36 -10.09 -36.26 20.05
CA GLU A 36 -11.54 -36.39 19.85
C GLU A 36 -12.03 -35.55 18.66
N LYS A 37 -11.37 -34.41 18.40
CA LYS A 37 -11.72 -33.52 17.30
C LYS A 37 -10.93 -33.78 16.02
N ARG A 38 -10.21 -34.90 15.91
CA ARG A 38 -9.39 -35.26 14.74
C ARG A 38 -10.11 -35.06 13.40
N GLU A 39 -11.37 -35.46 13.28
CA GLU A 39 -12.16 -35.34 12.04
C GLU A 39 -12.48 -33.87 11.65
N HIS A 40 -12.34 -32.92 12.58
CA HIS A 40 -12.57 -31.49 12.34
C HIS A 40 -11.32 -30.75 11.88
N PHE A 41 -10.15 -31.40 11.91
CA PHE A 41 -8.92 -30.82 11.39
C PHE A 41 -9.00 -30.70 9.86
N THR A 42 -8.89 -29.47 9.37
CA THR A 42 -8.87 -29.19 7.93
C THR A 42 -7.50 -28.68 7.50
N GLN A 43 -7.14 -28.90 6.24
CA GLN A 43 -5.91 -28.34 5.69
C GLN A 43 -5.90 -26.82 5.84
N SER A 44 -4.83 -26.29 6.42
CA SER A 44 -4.66 -24.84 6.56
C SER A 44 -4.61 -24.20 5.17
N LYS A 45 -5.39 -23.13 4.97
CA LYS A 45 -5.32 -22.36 3.72
C LYS A 45 -4.07 -21.47 3.74
N THR A 46 -3.36 -21.38 2.61
CA THR A 46 -2.39 -20.31 2.38
C THR A 46 -3.11 -19.02 1.99
N SER A 47 -2.36 -17.90 1.92
CA SER A 47 -2.83 -16.59 1.43
C SER A 47 -3.79 -16.73 0.22
N PRO A 48 -4.78 -15.83 0.04
CA PRO A 48 -5.72 -15.87 -1.09
C PRO A 48 -5.08 -15.99 -2.48
N SER A 49 -3.78 -15.70 -2.61
CA SER A 49 -3.04 -15.90 -3.86
C SER A 49 -2.77 -17.39 -4.13
N LYS A 50 -3.19 -17.87 -5.30
CA LYS A 50 -2.86 -19.22 -5.82
C LYS A 50 -1.36 -19.41 -6.15
N LEU A 51 -0.53 -18.39 -5.93
CA LEU A 51 0.87 -18.34 -6.35
C LEU A 51 1.80 -19.23 -5.49
N TYR A 52 1.41 -19.56 -4.26
CA TYR A 52 2.26 -20.33 -3.33
C TYR A 52 1.50 -21.48 -2.67
N PRO A 53 1.13 -22.53 -3.43
CA PRO A 53 0.36 -23.67 -2.91
C PRO A 53 1.13 -24.49 -1.86
N ASP A 54 2.46 -24.51 -1.93
CA ASP A 54 3.33 -25.30 -1.03
C ASP A 54 3.94 -24.48 0.12
N TRP A 55 3.38 -23.30 0.43
CA TRP A 55 3.96 -22.41 1.45
C TRP A 55 3.72 -22.88 2.89
N ARG A 56 2.63 -23.61 3.10
CA ARG A 56 2.21 -24.14 4.39
C ARG A 56 1.60 -25.52 4.19
N ARG A 57 1.98 -26.45 5.05
CA ARG A 57 1.37 -27.78 5.17
C ARG A 57 1.15 -28.05 6.63
N SER A 58 -0.09 -27.93 7.08
CA SER A 58 -0.52 -28.17 8.45
C SER A 58 -2.04 -28.37 8.47
N THR A 59 -2.56 -28.93 9.56
CA THR A 59 -4.00 -29.04 9.76
C THR A 59 -4.46 -28.23 10.95
N VAL A 60 -5.67 -27.67 10.87
CA VAL A 60 -6.16 -26.69 11.85
C VAL A 60 -7.64 -26.87 12.18
N ILE A 61 -7.98 -26.50 13.43
CA ILE A 61 -9.33 -26.23 13.89
C ILE A 61 -9.40 -24.75 14.29
N TYR A 62 -10.41 -24.03 13.79
CA TYR A 62 -10.65 -22.62 14.13
C TYR A 62 -11.57 -22.49 15.35
N ASP A 63 -11.46 -21.33 16.03
CA ASP A 63 -12.01 -20.97 17.34
C ASP A 63 -13.45 -21.47 17.64
N ALA A 64 -14.35 -21.44 16.64
CA ALA A 64 -15.75 -21.87 16.80
C ALA A 64 -15.95 -23.33 17.28
N HIS A 65 -14.89 -24.15 17.28
CA HIS A 65 -14.91 -25.55 17.67
C HIS A 65 -13.93 -25.90 18.80
N ILE A 66 -13.28 -24.94 19.46
CA ILE A 66 -12.29 -25.19 20.51
C ILE A 66 -12.93 -24.83 21.87
N GLU A 67 -13.48 -25.84 22.56
CA GLU A 67 -14.25 -25.75 23.82
C GLU A 67 -13.45 -25.21 25.04
N ASN A 68 -14.05 -25.27 26.24
CA ASN A 68 -13.61 -24.79 27.56
C ASN A 68 -12.10 -24.84 27.92
N ALA A 69 -11.27 -25.66 27.28
CA ALA A 69 -9.83 -25.69 27.55
C ALA A 69 -9.10 -24.39 27.14
N VAL A 70 -9.66 -23.61 26.20
CA VAL A 70 -9.15 -22.28 25.81
C VAL A 70 -9.20 -21.27 26.97
N SER A 71 -10.18 -21.41 27.87
CA SER A 71 -10.39 -20.47 28.98
C SER A 71 -9.23 -20.43 29.98
N HIS A 72 -8.58 -21.58 30.22
CA HIS A 72 -7.44 -21.66 31.13
C HIS A 72 -6.20 -21.02 30.51
N LEU A 73 -5.95 -21.27 29.22
CA LEU A 73 -4.84 -20.63 28.51
C LEU A 73 -5.05 -19.11 28.40
N ASP A 74 -6.28 -18.63 28.17
CA ASP A 74 -6.60 -17.19 28.18
C ASP A 74 -6.25 -16.54 29.54
N GLN A 75 -6.55 -17.20 30.66
CA GLN A 75 -6.15 -16.73 31.99
C GLN A 75 -4.63 -16.65 32.14
N GLU A 76 -3.91 -17.72 31.75
CA GLU A 76 -2.44 -17.75 31.80
C GLU A 76 -1.80 -16.65 30.93
N ILE A 77 -2.40 -16.35 29.77
CA ILE A 77 -1.97 -15.25 28.89
C ILE A 77 -2.18 -13.90 29.57
N ARG A 78 -3.38 -13.64 30.10
CA ARG A 78 -3.71 -12.36 30.76
C ARG A 78 -2.83 -12.09 31.97
N LEU A 79 -2.52 -13.13 32.76
CA LEU A 79 -1.64 -13.03 33.92
C LEU A 79 -0.22 -12.57 33.55
N ARG A 80 0.30 -13.00 32.40
CA ARG A 80 1.66 -12.69 31.94
C ARG A 80 1.74 -11.47 31.03
N LEU A 81 0.63 -11.01 30.48
CA LEU A 81 0.61 -10.02 29.40
C LEU A 81 1.38 -8.74 29.74
N ARG A 82 1.21 -8.21 30.95
CA ARG A 82 1.87 -6.96 31.36
C ARG A 82 3.40 -7.10 31.38
N GLU A 83 3.89 -8.22 31.90
CA GLU A 83 5.33 -8.53 31.91
C GLU A 83 5.86 -8.77 30.50
N VAL A 84 5.11 -9.49 29.67
CA VAL A 84 5.44 -9.71 28.25
C VAL A 84 5.53 -8.38 27.49
N LEU A 85 4.57 -7.48 27.66
CA LEU A 85 4.57 -6.15 27.03
C LEU A 85 5.83 -5.36 27.42
N ALA A 86 6.18 -5.36 28.71
CA ALA A 86 7.38 -4.69 29.20
C ALA A 86 8.67 -5.30 28.63
N ALA A 87 8.79 -6.64 28.64
CA ALA A 87 9.95 -7.36 28.13
C ALA A 87 10.18 -7.15 26.62
N LEU A 88 9.09 -7.14 25.84
CA LEU A 88 9.10 -6.92 24.40
C LEU A 88 9.11 -5.43 24.01
N ARG A 89 9.08 -4.50 24.97
CA ARG A 89 9.00 -3.04 24.77
C ARG A 89 7.79 -2.62 23.92
N ILE A 90 6.66 -3.30 24.10
CA ILE A 90 5.40 -2.97 23.45
C ILE A 90 4.59 -2.08 24.39
N PRO A 91 4.15 -0.87 23.96
CA PRO A 91 3.28 -0.02 24.78
C PRO A 91 1.99 -0.75 25.17
N GLU A 92 1.46 -0.46 26.36
CA GLU A 92 0.14 -0.96 26.76
C GLU A 92 -0.94 -0.51 25.75
N PHE A 93 -1.91 -1.38 25.49
CA PHE A 93 -2.99 -1.14 24.55
C PHE A 93 -4.29 -1.80 25.04
N ASP A 94 -5.43 -1.23 24.66
CA ASP A 94 -6.73 -1.83 24.93
C ASP A 94 -6.88 -3.12 24.11
N ILE A 95 -7.15 -4.24 24.77
CA ILE A 95 -7.35 -5.52 24.08
C ILE A 95 -8.76 -5.54 23.50
N ASP A 96 -8.87 -5.82 22.20
CA ASP A 96 -10.16 -6.06 21.52
C ASP A 96 -10.61 -7.50 21.73
N SER A 97 -9.72 -8.44 21.37
CA SER A 97 -9.99 -9.87 21.35
C SER A 97 -8.67 -10.66 21.42
N ILE A 98 -8.78 -11.91 21.89
CA ILE A 98 -7.71 -12.89 21.86
C ILE A 98 -8.19 -14.04 20.98
N GLU A 99 -7.58 -14.16 19.81
CA GLU A 99 -7.90 -15.22 18.85
C GLU A 99 -7.06 -16.46 19.15
N MET A 100 -7.64 -17.65 19.05
CA MET A 100 -6.90 -18.90 19.15
C MET A 100 -7.26 -19.90 18.05
N GLN A 101 -6.29 -20.71 17.67
CA GLN A 101 -6.39 -21.76 16.68
C GLN A 101 -5.60 -22.97 17.14
N LEU A 102 -6.25 -24.13 17.12
CA LEU A 102 -5.58 -25.40 17.36
C LEU A 102 -4.97 -25.89 16.04
N THR A 103 -3.66 -26.14 16.05
CA THR A 103 -2.89 -26.55 14.87
C THR A 103 -2.14 -27.86 15.15
N SER A 104 -2.12 -28.75 14.17
CA SER A 104 -1.35 -29.99 14.18
C SER A 104 -0.34 -29.99 13.03
N HIS A 105 0.87 -30.48 13.31
CA HIS A 105 1.91 -30.79 12.35
C HIS A 105 2.38 -32.24 12.53
N ASN A 106 2.34 -33.02 11.46
CA ASN A 106 2.80 -34.41 11.40
C ASN A 106 4.01 -34.54 10.44
N HIS A 107 4.34 -35.76 10.04
CA HIS A 107 5.47 -36.04 9.17
C HIS A 107 5.46 -35.23 7.87
N GLY A 108 6.51 -34.45 7.63
CA GLY A 108 6.66 -33.63 6.43
C GLY A 108 5.90 -32.30 6.46
N GLU A 109 5.16 -31.99 7.53
CA GLU A 109 4.40 -30.74 7.67
C GLU A 109 5.29 -29.60 8.20
N TYR A 110 5.01 -28.38 7.75
CA TYR A 110 5.82 -27.17 7.98
C TYR A 110 5.01 -25.89 7.72
N TYR A 111 5.58 -24.75 8.10
CA TYR A 111 5.08 -23.44 7.67
C TYR A 111 6.28 -22.53 7.34
N LYS A 112 6.41 -22.13 6.08
CA LYS A 112 7.47 -21.19 5.65
C LYS A 112 7.29 -19.81 6.27
N TRP A 113 8.32 -18.98 6.10
CA TRP A 113 8.36 -17.65 6.68
C TRP A 113 7.09 -16.82 6.39
N HIS A 114 6.60 -16.15 7.43
CA HIS A 114 5.45 -15.25 7.39
C HIS A 114 5.49 -14.24 8.55
N THR A 115 4.53 -13.31 8.53
CA THR A 115 4.20 -12.40 9.65
C THR A 115 2.71 -12.51 9.91
N ASP A 116 2.29 -12.22 11.14
CA ASP A 116 0.91 -12.47 11.58
C ASP A 116 -0.02 -11.27 11.49
N ASN A 117 0.51 -10.11 11.11
CA ASN A 117 -0.22 -8.84 10.99
C ASN A 117 -0.07 -8.20 9.60
N GLY A 118 0.26 -9.00 8.59
CA GLY A 118 0.58 -8.52 7.23
C GLY A 118 -0.63 -8.21 6.33
N THR A 119 -1.87 -8.36 6.81
CA THR A 119 -3.10 -8.05 6.03
C THR A 119 -4.03 -7.13 6.81
N ARG A 120 -4.99 -6.49 6.13
CA ARG A 120 -6.00 -5.62 6.78
C ARG A 120 -6.82 -6.36 7.84
N GLU A 121 -7.18 -7.62 7.59
CA GLU A 121 -7.93 -8.42 8.55
C GLU A 121 -7.11 -8.75 9.80
N THR A 122 -5.78 -8.69 9.72
CA THR A 122 -4.85 -9.13 10.77
C THR A 122 -4.03 -7.98 11.36
N GLU A 123 -4.14 -6.75 10.84
CA GLU A 123 -3.34 -5.57 11.22
C GLU A 123 -3.43 -5.19 12.70
N SER A 124 -4.56 -5.53 13.35
CA SER A 124 -4.78 -5.26 14.76
C SER A 124 -4.03 -6.21 15.70
N ARG A 125 -3.45 -7.31 15.18
CA ARG A 125 -2.68 -8.26 15.99
C ARG A 125 -1.35 -7.63 16.40
N VAL A 126 -1.12 -7.54 17.71
CA VAL A 126 0.08 -6.92 18.29
C VAL A 126 1.06 -7.97 18.80
N ILE A 127 0.54 -9.00 19.49
CA ILE A 127 1.32 -10.10 20.05
C ILE A 127 0.83 -11.41 19.47
N THR A 128 1.77 -12.24 19.02
CA THR A 128 1.55 -13.65 18.72
C THR A 128 1.99 -14.48 19.91
N PHE A 129 1.23 -15.51 20.24
CA PHE A 129 1.64 -16.54 21.18
C PHE A 129 1.43 -17.94 20.61
N ILE A 130 2.28 -18.87 21.03
CA ILE A 130 2.19 -20.27 20.66
C ILE A 130 2.35 -21.09 21.93
N TYR A 131 1.31 -21.84 22.28
CA TYR A 131 1.38 -22.84 23.34
C TYR A 131 1.62 -24.23 22.75
N TYR A 132 2.66 -24.91 23.22
CA TYR A 132 3.07 -26.23 22.77
C TYR A 132 2.55 -27.32 23.67
N PHE A 133 1.98 -28.35 23.05
CA PHE A 133 1.62 -29.58 23.75
C PHE A 133 1.74 -30.80 22.85
N HIS A 134 1.97 -31.96 23.44
CA HIS A 134 2.02 -33.23 22.73
C HIS A 134 1.91 -34.41 23.72
N GLN A 135 1.64 -35.61 23.20
CA GLN A 135 1.68 -36.82 24.02
C GLN A 135 3.07 -37.06 24.61
N ILE A 136 3.13 -37.53 25.85
CA ILE A 136 4.36 -37.98 26.50
C ILE A 136 4.40 -39.51 26.44
N PRO A 137 5.50 -40.13 25.96
CA PRO A 137 6.75 -39.49 25.51
C PRO A 137 6.61 -38.78 24.15
N LYS A 138 7.44 -37.74 23.91
CA LYS A 138 7.52 -37.03 22.62
C LYS A 138 7.94 -38.00 21.50
N ARG A 139 7.13 -38.10 20.45
CA ARG A 139 7.33 -39.06 19.34
C ARG A 139 7.64 -38.44 17.98
N PHE A 140 7.85 -37.13 17.94
CA PHE A 140 8.31 -36.40 16.78
C PHE A 140 9.65 -35.68 17.03
N LYS A 141 10.35 -35.36 15.95
CA LYS A 141 11.53 -34.47 15.91
C LYS A 141 11.27 -33.30 14.96
N GLY A 142 12.04 -32.23 15.05
CA GLY A 142 11.80 -31.03 14.24
C GLY A 142 10.59 -30.23 14.73
N GLY A 143 10.13 -29.29 13.90
CA GLY A 143 9.01 -28.40 14.22
C GLY A 143 9.40 -27.22 15.09
N GLU A 144 10.69 -26.90 15.14
CA GLU A 144 11.22 -25.72 15.80
C GLU A 144 10.55 -24.46 15.21
N LEU A 145 10.17 -23.54 16.09
CA LEU A 145 9.80 -22.20 15.68
C LEU A 145 11.08 -21.39 15.49
N VAL A 146 11.19 -20.75 14.36
CA VAL A 146 12.32 -19.88 14.06
C VAL A 146 11.85 -18.45 13.90
N LEU A 147 12.40 -17.57 14.72
CA LEU A 147 12.16 -16.13 14.69
C LEU A 147 13.32 -15.41 14.00
N TYR A 148 12.99 -14.46 13.12
CA TYR A 148 13.92 -13.56 12.44
C TYR A 148 13.64 -12.12 12.88
N PRO A 149 14.20 -11.68 14.02
CA PRO A 149 14.00 -10.31 14.51
C PRO A 149 14.62 -9.24 13.60
N ASP A 150 15.70 -9.61 12.91
CA ASP A 150 16.38 -8.79 11.92
C ASP A 150 16.93 -9.68 10.78
N ALA A 151 17.57 -9.07 9.78
CA ALA A 151 18.08 -9.80 8.61
C ALA A 151 19.30 -10.69 8.89
N ALA A 152 19.94 -10.55 10.06
CA ALA A 152 21.20 -11.21 10.40
C ALA A 152 21.05 -12.29 11.48
N SER A 153 19.95 -12.28 12.22
CA SER A 153 19.75 -13.13 13.41
C SER A 153 18.65 -14.17 13.20
N GLU A 154 18.94 -15.42 13.60
CA GLU A 154 17.98 -16.53 13.66
C GLU A 154 17.88 -17.00 15.11
N MET A 155 16.67 -17.05 15.66
CA MET A 155 16.41 -17.58 17.00
C MET A 155 15.52 -18.82 16.91
N VAL A 156 16.05 -19.95 17.36
CA VAL A 156 15.37 -21.25 17.28
C VAL A 156 14.76 -21.61 18.63
N ILE A 157 13.48 -21.96 18.62
CA ILE A 157 12.69 -22.30 19.80
C ILE A 157 12.15 -23.72 19.62
N GLU A 158 12.61 -24.61 20.51
CA GLU A 158 12.20 -26.01 20.53
C GLU A 158 10.75 -26.17 20.99
N PRO A 159 9.94 -27.03 20.35
CA PRO A 159 8.59 -27.33 20.81
C PRO A 159 8.65 -28.26 22.03
N GLN A 160 8.79 -27.64 23.21
CA GLN A 160 8.78 -28.31 24.50
C GLN A 160 7.34 -28.45 25.00
N ASN A 161 7.00 -29.59 25.61
CA ASN A 161 5.66 -29.79 26.15
C ASN A 161 5.35 -28.75 27.24
N ASP A 162 4.10 -28.30 27.32
CA ASP A 162 3.62 -27.35 28.33
C ASP A 162 4.44 -26.06 28.36
N SER A 163 4.72 -25.53 27.17
CA SER A 163 5.46 -24.26 27.03
C SER A 163 4.69 -23.23 26.22
N LEU A 164 4.82 -21.96 26.60
CA LEU A 164 4.16 -20.82 25.98
C LEU A 164 5.21 -19.80 25.56
N VAL A 165 5.25 -19.50 24.27
CA VAL A 165 6.09 -18.43 23.70
C VAL A 165 5.23 -17.23 23.32
N PHE A 166 5.73 -16.03 23.59
CA PHE A 166 5.20 -14.76 23.10
C PHE A 166 6.23 -14.01 22.27
N PHE A 167 5.81 -13.40 21.18
CA PHE A 167 6.64 -12.51 20.36
C PHE A 167 5.78 -11.48 19.61
N PRO A 168 6.35 -10.35 19.14
CA PRO A 168 5.59 -9.36 18.38
C PRO A 168 5.03 -9.92 17.06
N SER A 169 3.76 -9.66 16.72
CA SER A 169 3.12 -10.25 15.53
C SER A 169 3.74 -9.83 14.20
N HIS A 170 4.53 -8.75 14.17
CA HIS A 170 5.28 -8.32 13.00
C HIS A 170 6.62 -9.05 12.82
N THR A 171 7.06 -9.84 13.81
CA THR A 171 8.31 -10.60 13.72
C THR A 171 8.15 -11.69 12.67
N LYS A 172 9.04 -11.68 11.68
CA LYS A 172 9.09 -12.72 10.65
C LYS A 172 9.46 -14.05 11.28
N HIS A 173 8.71 -15.10 10.99
CA HIS A 173 8.94 -16.41 11.61
C HIS A 173 8.51 -17.58 10.73
N GLU A 174 9.06 -18.77 10.98
CA GLU A 174 8.71 -20.01 10.30
C GLU A 174 8.68 -21.22 11.26
N VAL A 175 8.04 -22.30 10.84
CA VAL A 175 8.03 -23.60 11.51
C VAL A 175 8.80 -24.60 10.64
N LYS A 176 9.90 -25.12 11.17
CA LYS A 176 10.70 -26.14 10.49
C LYS A 176 9.90 -27.44 10.32
N GLN A 177 10.34 -28.26 9.38
CA GLN A 177 9.64 -29.49 9.03
C GLN A 177 9.62 -30.48 10.20
N VAL A 178 8.45 -31.05 10.48
CA VAL A 178 8.28 -32.09 11.50
C VAL A 178 8.58 -33.46 10.91
N THR A 179 9.28 -34.29 11.70
CA THR A 179 9.51 -35.72 11.41
C THR A 179 8.82 -36.56 12.49
N CYS A 180 7.70 -37.19 12.13
CA CYS A 180 6.98 -38.13 12.99
C CYS A 180 7.02 -39.52 12.34
N PRO A 181 7.89 -40.46 12.78
CA PRO A 181 8.06 -41.75 12.10
C PRO A 181 6.81 -42.63 12.08
N SER A 182 5.97 -42.56 13.12
CA SER A 182 4.74 -43.36 13.20
C SER A 182 3.65 -42.85 12.26
N GLN A 183 3.68 -41.56 11.89
CA GLN A 183 2.63 -40.86 11.16
C GLN A 183 1.24 -40.92 11.82
N CYS A 184 1.14 -41.44 13.04
CA CYS A 184 -0.06 -41.38 13.85
C CYS A 184 -0.34 -39.92 14.20
N PHE A 185 -1.62 -39.54 14.23
CA PHE A 185 -2.03 -38.16 14.50
C PHE A 185 -1.66 -37.76 15.93
N GLU A 186 -1.86 -38.68 16.86
CA GLU A 186 -1.67 -38.55 18.30
C GLU A 186 -0.19 -38.29 18.67
N ASP A 187 0.72 -38.76 17.82
CA ASP A 187 2.17 -38.61 17.97
C ASP A 187 2.69 -37.27 17.37
N GLY A 188 1.80 -36.47 16.79
CA GLY A 188 2.12 -35.20 16.13
C GLY A 188 2.51 -34.05 17.08
N ARG A 189 2.93 -32.94 16.47
CA ARG A 189 3.22 -31.67 17.15
C ARG A 189 1.95 -30.82 17.17
N PHE A 190 1.42 -30.56 18.36
CA PHE A 190 0.26 -29.71 18.53
C PHE A 190 0.62 -28.34 19.09
N THR A 191 -0.08 -27.32 18.60
CA THR A 191 0.00 -25.97 19.16
C THR A 191 -1.36 -25.31 19.25
N LEU A 192 -1.56 -24.51 20.30
CA LEU A 192 -2.56 -23.44 20.28
C LEU A 192 -1.83 -22.17 19.83
N ASN A 193 -2.00 -21.82 18.56
CA ASN A 193 -1.51 -20.56 18.02
C ASN A 193 -2.55 -19.49 18.33
N GLY A 194 -2.13 -18.32 18.78
CA GLY A 194 -3.08 -17.24 19.02
C GLY A 194 -2.49 -15.85 18.94
N TRP A 195 -3.39 -14.88 18.92
CA TRP A 195 -3.06 -13.49 18.62
C TRP A 195 -3.86 -12.55 19.52
N ILE A 196 -3.18 -11.60 20.14
CA ILE A 196 -3.80 -10.56 20.95
C ILE A 196 -4.00 -9.32 20.07
N ARG A 197 -5.27 -8.94 19.86
CA ARG A 197 -5.64 -7.77 19.07
C ARG A 197 -5.77 -6.54 19.92
N ARG A 198 -5.29 -5.41 19.40
CA ARG A 198 -5.64 -4.09 19.94
C ARG A 198 -7.01 -3.64 19.46
N LYS A 199 -7.72 -2.94 20.33
CA LYS A 199 -8.94 -2.21 19.99
C LYS A 199 -8.59 -1.11 19.01
N LEU A 200 -9.02 -1.29 17.78
CA LEU A 200 -8.98 -0.21 16.81
C LEU A 200 -10.02 0.83 17.25
N VAL A 201 -9.63 2.10 17.25
CA VAL A 201 -10.59 3.19 17.47
C VAL A 201 -11.66 3.04 16.40
N GLN A 202 -12.87 2.67 16.83
CA GLN A 202 -14.01 2.47 15.96
C GLN A 202 -14.23 3.75 15.15
N VAL A 203 -13.87 3.70 13.87
CA VAL A 203 -14.59 4.49 12.88
C VAL A 203 -16.03 3.98 12.97
N ARG A 204 -16.98 4.87 13.27
CA ARG A 204 -18.41 4.55 13.41
C ARG A 204 -18.80 3.56 12.31
N GLN A 205 -19.45 2.45 12.69
CA GLN A 205 -20.16 1.60 11.73
C GLN A 205 -21.15 2.47 10.97
N ASP A 206 -20.96 2.56 9.66
CA ASP A 206 -21.78 3.41 8.80
C ASP A 206 -23.21 2.88 8.72
N TYR A 207 -24.14 3.84 8.74
CA TYR A 207 -25.59 3.85 8.53
C TYR A 207 -26.21 2.91 7.45
N PHE A 208 -25.43 2.08 6.76
CA PHE A 208 -25.83 1.37 5.54
C PHE A 208 -26.45 -0.02 5.74
N ASP A 209 -26.16 -0.73 6.84
CA ASP A 209 -26.59 -2.14 6.99
C ASP A 209 -28.10 -2.29 7.15
N ASP A 210 -28.78 -1.36 7.81
CA ASP A 210 -30.25 -1.43 8.01
C ASP A 210 -31.05 -1.01 6.76
N LYS A 211 -30.44 -0.28 5.82
CA LYS A 211 -31.13 0.24 4.62
C LYS A 211 -30.96 -0.65 3.38
N ILE A 212 -29.85 -1.38 3.27
CA ILE A 212 -29.50 -2.14 2.06
C ILE A 212 -29.83 -3.63 2.19
N PHE A 213 -29.58 -4.25 3.35
CA PHE A 213 -29.62 -5.71 3.48
C PHE A 213 -30.90 -6.27 4.12
N ARG A 214 -31.86 -5.43 4.51
CA ARG A 214 -33.22 -5.91 4.79
C ARG A 214 -33.95 -6.14 3.46
N PRO A 215 -34.37 -7.38 3.14
CA PRO A 215 -35.10 -7.66 1.91
C PRO A 215 -36.36 -6.78 1.83
N TRP A 216 -36.56 -6.15 0.68
CA TRP A 216 -37.72 -5.31 0.37
C TRP A 216 -39.09 -6.00 0.63
N ALA A 217 -39.10 -7.33 0.72
CA ALA A 217 -40.27 -8.19 0.93
C ALA A 217 -40.86 -8.14 2.36
N LEU A 218 -40.17 -7.56 3.34
CA LEU A 218 -40.66 -7.44 4.73
C LEU A 218 -41.23 -6.05 5.08
N LYS A 219 -41.18 -5.09 4.15
CA LYS A 219 -41.71 -3.72 4.34
C LYS A 219 -43.22 -3.55 4.06
N ARG A 220 -43.95 -4.60 3.67
CA ARG A 220 -45.40 -4.52 3.39
C ARG A 220 -46.22 -5.64 4.04
N LYS A 221 -46.08 -5.84 5.36
CA LYS A 221 -47.01 -6.72 6.09
C LYS A 221 -47.79 -6.08 7.24
N HIS A 222 -47.70 -4.76 7.41
CA HIS A 222 -48.70 -4.01 8.15
C HIS A 222 -49.11 -2.80 7.30
N GLU A 223 -50.44 -2.65 7.16
CA GLU A 223 -51.15 -1.55 6.48
C GLU A 223 -51.15 -1.57 4.94
N PHE A 224 -52.02 -2.39 4.35
CA PHE A 224 -53.27 -1.92 3.73
C PHE A 224 -53.98 -3.10 3.04
N VAL A 225 -55.23 -3.29 3.45
CA VAL A 225 -56.23 -4.18 2.85
C VAL A 225 -56.65 -3.59 1.49
N GLY A 226 -56.73 -4.42 0.44
CA GLY A 226 -57.56 -4.09 -0.73
C GLY A 226 -57.02 -4.50 -2.11
N GLN A 227 -57.47 -5.67 -2.57
CA GLN A 227 -57.84 -6.01 -3.96
C GLN A 227 -56.75 -5.98 -5.06
N SER A 228 -56.27 -7.16 -5.46
CA SER A 228 -56.57 -7.83 -6.74
C SER A 228 -55.58 -7.44 -7.86
N ALA A 229 -55.07 -8.30 -8.74
CA ALA A 229 -55.27 -9.72 -8.96
C ALA A 229 -54.10 -10.25 -9.85
N ILE A 230 -53.82 -11.55 -9.74
CA ILE A 230 -53.41 -12.48 -10.82
C ILE A 230 -51.91 -12.54 -11.21
N ARG A 231 -51.28 -13.65 -10.72
CA ARG A 231 -50.56 -14.74 -11.43
C ARG A 231 -49.48 -14.36 -12.48
N SER A 232 -48.34 -15.03 -12.62
CA SER A 232 -47.83 -16.31 -12.09
C SER A 232 -46.35 -16.46 -12.51
N SER A 233 -45.56 -17.12 -11.65
CA SER A 233 -44.47 -18.09 -11.89
C SER A 233 -43.91 -18.27 -13.32
N ALA A 234 -42.68 -18.70 -13.58
CA ALA A 234 -41.46 -19.02 -12.84
C ALA A 234 -40.54 -19.70 -13.89
N ASN A 235 -39.23 -19.68 -13.67
CA ASN A 235 -38.23 -20.56 -14.32
C ASN A 235 -38.05 -20.31 -15.85
N ALA A 236 -36.93 -20.56 -16.50
CA ALA A 236 -35.71 -21.29 -16.18
C ALA A 236 -34.56 -20.72 -17.02
N TRP A 237 -33.37 -21.23 -16.71
CA TRP A 237 -32.08 -20.91 -17.27
C TRP A 237 -31.91 -21.21 -18.76
N SER A 238 -30.81 -20.65 -19.30
CA SER A 238 -29.88 -21.24 -20.28
C SER A 238 -29.88 -20.70 -21.72
N SER A 239 -28.74 -20.11 -22.06
CA SER A 239 -27.92 -20.31 -23.27
C SER A 239 -28.57 -20.26 -24.66
N GLY A 240 -28.08 -19.29 -25.46
CA GLY A 240 -27.38 -19.63 -26.70
C GLY A 240 -28.15 -19.54 -28.02
N LEU A 241 -27.56 -18.76 -28.93
CA LEU A 241 -27.66 -18.79 -30.40
C LEU A 241 -28.77 -17.98 -31.11
N ALA A 242 -28.26 -16.92 -31.75
CA ALA A 242 -28.45 -16.55 -33.15
C ALA A 242 -29.86 -16.18 -33.68
N VAL A 243 -29.98 -14.88 -33.94
CA VAL A 243 -30.62 -14.21 -35.09
C VAL A 243 -32.10 -14.54 -35.37
N LYS A 244 -32.95 -13.57 -35.02
CA LYS A 244 -33.94 -13.01 -35.97
C LYS A 244 -34.29 -11.59 -35.53
N GLN A 245 -33.96 -10.62 -36.40
CA GLN A 245 -34.57 -9.30 -36.37
C GLN A 245 -36.07 -9.46 -36.56
N THR A 246 -36.85 -9.05 -35.56
CA THR A 246 -38.21 -8.56 -35.77
C THR A 246 -38.41 -7.36 -34.85
N GLU A 247 -38.72 -6.24 -35.50
CA GLU A 247 -39.01 -4.95 -34.92
C GLU A 247 -40.09 -5.04 -33.84
N GLY A 248 -39.74 -4.53 -32.67
CA GLY A 248 -40.67 -4.36 -31.55
C GLY A 248 -40.05 -3.37 -30.58
N LYS A 249 -40.31 -2.07 -30.78
CA LYS A 249 -39.99 -1.00 -29.83
C LYS A 249 -40.53 -1.38 -28.44
N LYS A 250 -39.65 -1.90 -27.57
CA LYS A 250 -39.77 -1.75 -26.13
C LYS A 250 -38.85 -0.61 -25.73
N SER A 251 -39.41 0.59 -25.65
CA SER A 251 -38.77 1.72 -25.00
C SER A 251 -38.50 1.34 -23.54
N SER A 252 -37.23 1.19 -23.20
CA SER A 252 -36.75 1.31 -21.82
C SER A 252 -37.27 2.63 -21.21
N PRO A 253 -37.69 2.69 -19.94
CA PRO A 253 -38.15 3.93 -19.32
C PRO A 253 -37.01 4.92 -19.01
N PHE A 254 -35.76 4.51 -19.19
CA PHE A 254 -34.60 5.38 -19.08
C PHE A 254 -33.92 5.43 -20.44
N CYS A 255 -33.88 6.63 -21.01
CA CYS A 255 -33.04 6.91 -22.17
C CYS A 255 -31.58 6.79 -21.70
N ASP A 256 -30.63 6.33 -22.54
CA ASP A 256 -29.22 6.29 -22.14
C ASP A 256 -28.69 7.66 -21.66
N GLY A 257 -29.31 8.75 -22.13
CA GLY A 257 -29.06 10.12 -21.64
C GLY A 257 -29.44 10.36 -20.16
N ASP A 258 -30.45 9.67 -19.65
CA ASP A 258 -30.88 9.79 -18.24
C ASP A 258 -29.88 9.08 -17.30
N LEU A 259 -29.33 7.95 -17.72
CA LEU A 259 -28.31 7.21 -16.95
C LEU A 259 -26.99 7.99 -16.89
N ALA A 260 -26.49 8.49 -18.02
CA ALA A 260 -25.27 9.28 -18.05
C ALA A 260 -25.39 10.56 -17.19
N GLN A 261 -26.57 11.20 -17.20
CA GLN A 261 -26.83 12.36 -16.36
C GLN A 261 -26.84 12.00 -14.86
N VAL A 262 -27.46 10.88 -14.49
CA VAL A 262 -27.44 10.38 -13.10
C VAL A 262 -26.01 10.02 -12.67
N GLU A 263 -25.23 9.35 -13.52
CA GLU A 263 -23.83 9.01 -13.24
C GLU A 263 -22.95 10.25 -13.06
N ALA A 264 -23.10 11.26 -13.92
CA ALA A 264 -22.39 12.54 -13.78
C ALA A 264 -22.78 13.28 -12.50
N MET A 265 -24.08 13.29 -12.16
CA MET A 265 -24.58 13.89 -10.93
C MET A 265 -24.02 13.17 -9.69
N MET A 266 -24.06 11.83 -9.67
CA MET A 266 -23.54 11.01 -8.58
C MET A 266 -22.03 11.18 -8.43
N SER A 267 -21.27 11.08 -9.51
CA SER A 267 -19.81 11.25 -9.52
C SER A 267 -19.44 12.61 -8.93
N SER A 268 -20.09 13.66 -9.40
CA SER A 268 -19.75 15.01 -8.96
C SER A 268 -20.25 15.33 -7.53
N SER A 269 -21.29 14.64 -7.05
CA SER A 269 -21.72 14.68 -5.64
C SER A 269 -20.74 13.94 -4.73
N LEU A 270 -20.21 12.79 -5.17
CA LEU A 270 -19.19 12.04 -4.43
C LEU A 270 -17.89 12.83 -4.30
N LEU A 271 -17.43 13.50 -5.38
CA LEU A 271 -16.24 14.36 -5.29
C LEU A 271 -16.45 15.50 -4.28
N ALA A 272 -17.63 16.14 -4.29
CA ALA A 272 -17.95 17.18 -3.31
C ALA A 272 -17.98 16.65 -1.87
N LEU A 273 -18.56 15.46 -1.64
CA LEU A 273 -18.55 14.80 -0.34
C LEU A 273 -17.13 14.46 0.13
N TYR A 274 -16.29 13.90 -0.75
CA TYR A 274 -14.89 13.58 -0.41
C TYR A 274 -14.09 14.83 -0.10
N SER A 275 -14.30 15.91 -0.84
CA SER A 275 -13.73 17.23 -0.55
C SER A 275 -14.15 17.73 0.84
N GLU A 276 -15.42 17.62 1.23
CA GLU A 276 -15.89 18.00 2.56
C GLU A 276 -15.30 17.12 3.68
N LEU A 277 -15.31 15.80 3.50
CA LEU A 277 -14.75 14.84 4.47
C LEU A 277 -13.25 15.04 4.65
N TYR A 278 -12.52 15.27 3.55
CA TYR A 278 -11.09 15.53 3.60
C TYR A 278 -10.76 16.79 4.40
N ARG A 279 -11.53 17.88 4.22
CA ARG A 279 -11.36 19.12 5.02
C ARG A 279 -11.51 18.89 6.52
N LYS A 280 -12.33 17.92 6.94
CA LYS A 280 -12.54 17.54 8.36
C LYS A 280 -11.48 16.58 8.89
N SER A 281 -10.67 15.98 8.02
CA SER A 281 -9.63 15.04 8.41
C SER A 281 -8.42 15.74 9.02
N SER A 282 -7.79 15.09 10.01
CA SER A 282 -6.51 15.55 10.57
C SER A 282 -5.34 15.54 9.56
N ARG A 283 -5.54 14.84 8.42
CA ARG A 283 -4.63 14.73 7.27
C ARG A 283 -4.85 15.80 6.19
N CYS A 284 -5.81 16.70 6.37
CA CYS A 284 -6.07 17.81 5.46
C CYS A 284 -4.79 18.62 5.19
N ALA A 285 -4.45 18.81 3.91
CA ALA A 285 -3.24 19.51 3.45
C ALA A 285 -1.90 18.97 4.01
N LYS A 286 -1.86 17.70 4.43
CA LYS A 286 -0.63 17.06 4.94
C LYS A 286 -0.25 15.85 4.09
N ILE A 287 1.06 15.68 3.91
CA ILE A 287 1.66 14.54 3.21
C ILE A 287 2.48 13.77 4.24
N ASP A 288 2.32 12.45 4.26
CA ASP A 288 3.10 11.61 5.16
C ASP A 288 4.57 11.59 4.68
N VAL A 289 5.51 11.54 5.63
CA VAL A 289 6.95 11.59 5.35
C VAL A 289 7.65 10.43 6.06
N PHE A 290 8.37 9.61 5.29
CA PHE A 290 9.14 8.47 5.79
C PHE A 290 10.60 8.58 5.38
N ARG A 291 11.51 8.01 6.16
CA ARG A 291 12.92 7.86 5.74
C ARG A 291 13.19 6.51 5.06
N ASN A 292 12.38 5.53 5.40
CA ASN A 292 12.39 4.20 4.81
C ASN A 292 10.95 3.68 4.81
N ILE A 293 10.60 2.89 3.81
CA ILE A 293 9.27 2.31 3.64
C ILE A 293 9.43 0.90 3.05
N SER A 294 8.64 -0.06 3.50
CA SER A 294 8.62 -1.38 2.86
C SER A 294 7.81 -1.35 1.56
N GLN A 295 8.10 -2.27 0.64
CA GLN A 295 7.28 -2.49 -0.56
C GLN A 295 5.78 -2.60 -0.25
N ILE A 296 5.41 -3.44 0.72
CA ILE A 296 4.01 -3.68 1.10
C ILE A 296 3.37 -2.38 1.60
N GLU A 297 4.06 -1.65 2.48
CA GLU A 297 3.55 -0.39 3.01
C GLU A 297 3.38 0.66 1.90
N PHE A 298 4.32 0.75 0.96
CA PHE A 298 4.21 1.66 -0.18
C PHE A 298 2.97 1.35 -1.02
N TYR A 299 2.78 0.08 -1.40
CA TYR A 299 1.69 -0.31 -2.27
C TYR A 299 0.33 -0.24 -1.59
N GLU A 300 0.19 -0.86 -0.41
CA GLU A 300 -1.09 -0.95 0.29
C GLU A 300 -1.56 0.40 0.83
N ASN A 301 -0.66 1.26 1.33
CA ASN A 301 -1.09 2.49 2.00
C ASN A 301 -1.03 3.76 1.13
N TYR A 302 -0.32 3.72 0.01
CA TYR A 302 -0.10 4.89 -0.84
C TYR A 302 -0.49 4.65 -2.28
N TYR A 303 0.08 3.65 -2.95
CA TYR A 303 -0.21 3.40 -4.36
C TYR A 303 -1.69 3.03 -4.57
N PHE A 304 -2.18 1.97 -3.90
CA PHE A 304 -3.54 1.46 -4.09
C PHE A 304 -4.61 2.35 -3.44
N LEU A 305 -4.28 3.11 -2.40
CA LEU A 305 -5.18 4.08 -1.77
C LEU A 305 -5.13 5.46 -2.43
N ASN A 306 -4.36 5.64 -3.50
CA ASN A 306 -4.23 6.91 -4.22
C ASN A 306 -3.81 8.06 -3.28
N ARG A 307 -2.77 7.85 -2.47
CA ARG A 307 -2.25 8.84 -1.51
C ARG A 307 -0.80 9.20 -1.79
N PRO A 308 -0.44 10.50 -1.82
CA PRO A 308 0.94 10.92 -1.97
C PRO A 308 1.76 10.65 -0.70
N VAL A 309 3.07 10.48 -0.88
CA VAL A 309 4.03 10.28 0.22
C VAL A 309 5.41 10.79 -0.17
N VAL A 310 6.13 11.36 0.80
CA VAL A 310 7.54 11.74 0.66
C VAL A 310 8.43 10.69 1.30
N LEU A 311 9.41 10.18 0.56
CA LEU A 311 10.46 9.30 1.09
C LEU A 311 11.76 10.11 1.20
N LYS A 312 11.96 10.68 2.38
CA LYS A 312 13.03 11.63 2.70
C LYS A 312 14.39 10.93 2.68
N GLY A 313 15.25 11.36 1.77
CA GLY A 313 16.63 10.95 1.65
C GLY A 313 16.88 9.50 1.21
N LEU A 314 15.86 8.80 0.73
CA LEU A 314 15.96 7.38 0.37
C LEU A 314 16.96 7.13 -0.77
N MET A 315 17.17 8.12 -1.65
CA MET A 315 18.13 8.05 -2.76
C MET A 315 19.42 8.82 -2.51
N LYS A 316 19.69 9.29 -1.28
CA LYS A 316 20.91 10.08 -0.97
C LYS A 316 22.21 9.37 -1.34
N ALA A 317 22.21 8.04 -1.29
CA ALA A 317 23.38 7.25 -1.62
C ALA A 317 23.55 7.03 -3.13
N SER A 318 22.62 7.43 -4.00
CA SER A 318 22.73 7.08 -5.42
C SER A 318 23.88 7.79 -6.12
N VAL A 319 24.44 7.17 -7.16
CA VAL A 319 25.50 7.77 -7.98
C VAL A 319 25.05 9.13 -8.52
N ALA A 320 23.81 9.22 -9.03
CA ALA A 320 23.26 10.45 -9.58
C ALA A 320 23.24 11.58 -8.55
N VAL A 321 22.73 11.36 -7.34
CA VAL A 321 22.66 12.39 -6.29
C VAL A 321 24.05 12.85 -5.85
N ARG A 322 25.03 11.94 -5.83
CA ARG A 322 26.41 12.28 -5.41
C ARG A 322 27.23 12.98 -6.49
N THR A 323 26.90 12.82 -7.77
CA THR A 323 27.80 13.21 -8.87
C THR A 323 27.18 14.19 -9.87
N TRP A 324 25.88 14.13 -10.10
CA TRP A 324 25.25 14.98 -11.11
C TRP A 324 25.19 16.43 -10.63
N SER A 325 25.72 17.30 -11.47
CA SER A 325 25.76 18.75 -11.29
C SER A 325 25.82 19.40 -12.68
N PRO A 326 25.48 20.69 -12.82
CA PRO A 326 25.69 21.42 -14.08
C PRO A 326 27.11 21.24 -14.63
N GLU A 327 28.13 21.32 -13.76
CA GLU A 327 29.54 21.15 -14.10
C GLU A 327 29.86 19.74 -14.58
N PHE A 328 29.32 18.71 -13.91
CA PHE A 328 29.44 17.32 -14.35
C PHE A 328 28.90 17.14 -15.78
N PHE A 329 27.73 17.70 -16.08
CA PHE A 329 27.13 17.59 -17.40
C PHE A 329 27.91 18.39 -18.46
N ALA A 330 28.41 19.58 -18.13
CA ALA A 330 29.25 20.35 -19.04
C ALA A 330 30.57 19.63 -19.37
N LEU A 331 31.23 19.04 -18.37
CA LEU A 331 32.51 18.34 -18.53
C LEU A 331 32.38 17.06 -19.36
N ASN A 332 31.38 16.22 -19.05
CA ASN A 332 31.27 14.88 -19.62
C ASN A 332 30.42 14.82 -20.90
N PHE A 333 29.50 15.78 -21.07
CA PHE A 333 28.52 15.76 -22.15
C PHE A 333 28.43 17.08 -22.92
N GLY A 334 29.36 18.02 -22.72
CA GLY A 334 29.28 19.38 -23.26
C GLY A 334 29.00 19.47 -24.77
N SER A 335 29.57 18.56 -25.57
CA SER A 335 29.37 18.50 -27.03
C SER A 335 28.13 17.72 -27.48
N VAL A 336 27.35 17.15 -26.55
CA VAL A 336 26.18 16.33 -26.87
C VAL A 336 24.96 17.25 -27.08
N PRO A 337 24.25 17.13 -28.22
CA PRO A 337 23.00 17.85 -28.44
C PRO A 337 21.89 17.38 -27.49
N LEU A 338 21.09 18.32 -27.02
CA LEU A 338 20.03 18.12 -26.05
C LEU A 338 18.80 18.95 -26.45
N GLU A 339 17.60 18.40 -26.29
CA GLU A 339 16.36 19.11 -26.55
C GLU A 339 15.84 19.76 -25.26
N ILE A 340 15.55 21.06 -25.34
CA ILE A 340 14.92 21.83 -24.26
C ILE A 340 13.71 22.58 -24.79
N THR A 341 12.91 23.11 -23.87
CA THR A 341 12.00 24.22 -24.15
C THR A 341 12.70 25.54 -23.84
N ALA A 342 12.57 26.55 -24.70
CA ALA A 342 13.16 27.88 -24.51
C ALA A 342 12.28 28.98 -25.13
N GLY A 343 12.38 30.22 -24.63
CA GLY A 343 11.49 31.32 -24.99
C GLY A 343 10.10 31.22 -24.36
N ARG A 344 9.94 30.44 -23.28
CA ARG A 344 8.65 30.15 -22.63
C ARG A 344 7.94 31.41 -22.14
N ASN A 345 8.69 32.41 -21.67
CA ASN A 345 8.10 33.64 -21.11
C ASN A 345 7.38 34.49 -22.16
N ARG A 346 7.67 34.27 -23.45
CA ARG A 346 7.00 34.96 -24.56
C ARG A 346 5.60 34.41 -24.83
N LEU A 347 5.27 33.26 -24.26
CA LEU A 347 4.00 32.56 -24.44
C LEU A 347 3.28 32.49 -23.10
N GLY A 348 2.09 33.08 -22.99
CA GLY A 348 1.27 32.97 -21.77
C GLY A 348 0.79 31.55 -21.44
N ASP A 349 0.98 30.59 -22.35
CA ASP A 349 0.63 29.18 -22.20
C ASP A 349 1.68 28.29 -22.88
N TYR A 350 2.87 28.25 -22.27
CA TYR A 350 4.01 27.53 -22.82
C TYR A 350 3.84 26.00 -22.78
N GLU A 351 2.98 25.45 -21.90
CA GLU A 351 2.77 24.01 -21.80
C GLU A 351 1.99 23.45 -23.00
N SER A 352 0.88 24.10 -23.36
CA SER A 352 0.05 23.68 -24.49
C SER A 352 0.70 24.06 -25.82
N LYS A 353 1.58 25.07 -25.83
CA LYS A 353 2.39 25.49 -26.98
C LYS A 353 3.81 24.91 -26.98
N PHE A 354 4.05 23.81 -26.28
CA PHE A 354 5.36 23.15 -26.14
C PHE A 354 6.13 23.07 -27.46
N SER A 355 5.50 22.60 -28.55
CA SER A 355 6.16 22.43 -29.86
C SER A 355 6.75 23.72 -30.44
N GLN A 356 6.24 24.89 -30.05
CA GLN A 356 6.76 26.20 -30.48
C GLN A 356 7.99 26.64 -29.67
N THR A 357 8.22 26.01 -28.51
CA THR A 357 9.33 26.33 -27.60
C THR A 357 10.47 25.33 -27.68
N VAL A 358 10.27 24.19 -28.34
CA VAL A 358 11.29 23.14 -28.49
C VAL A 358 12.48 23.67 -29.28
N GLN A 359 13.67 23.53 -28.72
CA GLN A 359 14.94 23.90 -29.33
C GLN A 359 16.01 22.85 -28.99
N THR A 360 16.86 22.54 -29.96
CA THR A 360 18.05 21.73 -29.74
C THR A 360 19.25 22.64 -29.48
N VAL A 361 19.95 22.39 -28.38
CA VAL A 361 21.16 23.12 -27.98
C VAL A 361 22.26 22.13 -27.59
N LEU A 362 23.52 22.57 -27.54
CA LEU A 362 24.57 21.76 -26.93
C LEU A 362 24.42 21.79 -25.41
N MET A 363 24.77 20.68 -24.73
CA MET A 363 24.79 20.64 -23.26
C MET A 363 25.63 21.78 -22.68
N ALA A 364 26.82 22.06 -23.24
CA ALA A 364 27.66 23.16 -22.77
C ALA A 364 26.94 24.51 -22.84
N ASP A 365 26.23 24.80 -23.93
CA ASP A 365 25.48 26.05 -24.09
C ASP A 365 24.32 26.14 -23.11
N PHE A 366 23.61 25.02 -22.88
CA PHE A 366 22.55 24.95 -21.89
C PHE A 366 23.07 25.22 -20.48
N ILE A 367 24.17 24.57 -20.09
CA ILE A 367 24.80 24.79 -18.78
C ILE A 367 25.32 26.23 -18.65
N GLN A 368 25.90 26.80 -19.70
CA GLN A 368 26.32 28.20 -19.69
C GLN A 368 25.13 29.14 -19.43
N ARG A 369 23.97 28.88 -20.05
CA ARG A 369 22.74 29.64 -19.79
C ARG A 369 22.29 29.54 -18.34
N LEU A 370 22.43 28.37 -17.69
CA LEU A 370 22.11 28.20 -16.26
C LEU A 370 22.97 29.12 -15.39
N PHE A 371 24.27 29.23 -15.67
CA PHE A 371 25.16 30.11 -14.90
C PHE A 371 24.91 31.60 -15.14
N GLN A 372 24.47 31.98 -16.35
CA GLN A 372 24.17 33.37 -16.69
C GLN A 372 22.84 33.87 -16.12
N ASN A 373 21.89 32.98 -15.84
CA ASN A 373 20.54 33.33 -15.42
C ASN A 373 20.25 32.76 -14.03
N HIS A 374 20.38 33.60 -13.00
CA HIS A 374 20.20 33.18 -11.61
C HIS A 374 18.75 32.79 -11.25
N GLU A 375 17.74 33.33 -11.93
CA GLU A 375 16.33 32.97 -11.75
C GLU A 375 15.52 33.28 -13.02
N THR A 376 14.92 32.27 -13.64
CA THR A 376 14.09 32.43 -14.85
C THR A 376 13.22 31.20 -15.10
N ASN A 377 12.09 31.40 -15.78
CA ASN A 377 11.24 30.32 -16.30
C ASN A 377 11.39 30.14 -17.83
N ASP A 378 12.27 30.91 -18.48
CA ASP A 378 12.28 31.03 -19.95
C ASP A 378 12.74 29.77 -20.68
N PHE A 379 13.56 28.93 -20.05
CA PHE A 379 14.05 27.70 -20.64
C PHE A 379 14.11 26.55 -19.62
N TYR A 380 13.80 25.34 -20.06
CA TYR A 380 13.68 24.15 -19.21
C TYR A 380 13.73 22.86 -20.03
N LEU A 381 14.48 21.86 -19.57
CA LEU A 381 14.31 20.47 -20.02
C LEU A 381 13.16 19.86 -19.22
N VAL A 382 12.14 19.36 -19.92
CA VAL A 382 10.95 18.74 -19.34
C VAL A 382 10.79 17.28 -19.75
N ALA A 383 9.87 16.59 -19.09
CA ALA A 383 9.54 15.19 -19.35
C ALA A 383 9.29 14.83 -20.83
N ARG A 384 8.76 15.77 -21.63
CA ARG A 384 8.42 15.59 -23.05
C ARG A 384 9.61 15.70 -24.00
N ASN A 385 10.79 16.08 -23.51
CA ASN A 385 12.02 16.10 -24.31
C ASN A 385 12.73 14.74 -24.38
N TYR A 386 12.22 13.72 -23.67
CA TYR A 386 12.70 12.33 -23.73
C TYR A 386 14.23 12.20 -23.55
N PHE A 387 14.80 12.91 -22.57
CA PHE A 387 16.24 12.98 -22.31
C PHE A 387 16.97 11.63 -22.37
N PHE A 388 16.39 10.59 -21.76
CA PHE A 388 17.01 9.26 -21.69
C PHE A 388 16.81 8.38 -22.93
N ASP A 389 16.18 8.87 -23.98
CA ASP A 389 16.10 8.18 -25.27
C ASP A 389 17.29 8.55 -26.16
N ASN A 390 18.01 9.63 -25.82
CA ASN A 390 19.30 9.94 -26.41
C ASN A 390 20.33 8.85 -26.02
N PRO A 391 21.00 8.19 -26.99
CA PRO A 391 21.99 7.15 -26.72
C PRO A 391 23.15 7.57 -25.83
N ALA A 392 23.48 8.87 -25.81
CA ALA A 392 24.53 9.41 -24.93
C ALA A 392 24.09 9.44 -23.45
N PHE A 393 22.79 9.58 -23.17
CA PHE A 393 22.26 9.74 -21.83
C PHE A 393 21.58 8.48 -21.28
N VAL A 394 21.19 7.51 -22.13
CA VAL A 394 20.44 6.31 -21.69
C VAL A 394 21.16 5.53 -20.57
N LYS A 395 22.50 5.47 -20.59
CA LYS A 395 23.30 4.78 -19.57
C LYS A 395 23.25 5.46 -18.19
N LEU A 396 22.97 6.76 -18.14
CA LEU A 396 22.80 7.51 -16.90
C LEU A 396 21.59 7.03 -16.09
N ARG A 397 20.65 6.27 -16.68
CA ARG A 397 19.58 5.62 -15.91
C ARG A 397 20.13 4.71 -14.80
N ASN A 398 21.30 4.11 -15.00
CA ASN A 398 21.93 3.23 -14.02
C ASN A 398 22.40 4.00 -12.77
N ASP A 399 22.76 5.27 -12.92
CA ASP A 399 23.23 6.10 -11.81
C ASP A 399 22.09 6.49 -10.85
N LEU A 400 20.84 6.40 -11.33
CA LEU A 400 19.68 6.84 -10.56
C LEU A 400 19.47 5.94 -9.33
N GLU A 401 19.55 4.62 -9.47
CA GLU A 401 19.40 3.65 -8.36
C GLU A 401 18.11 3.84 -7.51
N PRO A 402 16.90 3.86 -8.11
CA PRO A 402 15.65 3.94 -7.33
C PRO A 402 15.42 2.67 -6.49
N PRO A 403 14.53 2.71 -5.47
CA PRO A 403 14.15 1.52 -4.71
C PRO A 403 13.63 0.40 -5.62
N PRO A 404 14.34 -0.72 -5.76
CA PRO A 404 14.07 -1.73 -6.79
C PRO A 404 12.83 -2.57 -6.51
N ASP A 405 12.33 -2.53 -5.28
CA ASP A 405 11.09 -3.15 -4.82
C ASP A 405 9.86 -2.29 -5.11
N ILE A 406 10.04 -0.99 -5.34
CA ILE A 406 8.97 -0.06 -5.74
C ILE A 406 8.97 0.16 -7.26
N VAL A 407 10.14 0.46 -7.84
CA VAL A 407 10.28 0.76 -9.27
C VAL A 407 10.71 -0.50 -10.02
N ASN A 408 10.08 -0.78 -11.15
CA ASN A 408 10.55 -1.83 -12.05
C ASN A 408 11.77 -1.34 -12.85
N THR A 409 12.97 -1.57 -12.30
CA THR A 409 14.24 -1.13 -12.89
C THR A 409 14.65 -1.91 -14.13
N THR A 410 14.00 -3.04 -14.41
CA THR A 410 14.25 -3.86 -15.61
C THR A 410 13.49 -3.37 -16.84
N ASP A 411 12.51 -2.46 -16.66
CA ASP A 411 11.74 -1.90 -17.75
C ASP A 411 12.45 -0.71 -18.41
N HIS A 412 13.13 -1.00 -19.50
CA HIS A 412 13.82 -0.01 -20.33
C HIS A 412 12.93 0.59 -21.43
N GLY A 413 11.61 0.45 -21.32
CA GLY A 413 10.66 1.04 -22.26
C GLY A 413 10.80 2.56 -22.42
N HIS A 414 10.33 3.05 -23.56
CA HIS A 414 10.26 4.49 -23.84
C HIS A 414 9.40 5.21 -22.79
N GLY A 415 9.92 6.29 -22.22
CA GLY A 415 9.21 7.11 -21.23
C GLY A 415 9.02 6.50 -19.84
N THR A 416 9.64 5.35 -19.53
CA THR A 416 9.60 4.75 -18.18
C THR A 416 10.36 5.56 -17.15
N VAL A 417 11.37 6.31 -17.60
CA VAL A 417 12.12 7.30 -16.83
C VAL A 417 12.19 8.59 -17.64
N LYS A 418 11.89 9.72 -17.00
CA LYS A 418 11.97 11.06 -17.62
C LYS A 418 12.83 11.98 -16.77
N ALA A 419 13.44 13.00 -17.36
CA ALA A 419 14.28 13.95 -16.67
C ALA A 419 13.67 15.36 -16.69
N TRP A 420 14.07 16.15 -15.71
CA TRP A 420 13.78 17.56 -15.60
C TRP A 420 15.07 18.29 -15.24
N PHE A 421 15.46 19.30 -16.00
CA PHE A 421 16.69 20.06 -15.74
C PHE A 421 16.50 21.51 -16.14
N GLY A 422 16.59 22.43 -15.19
CA GLY A 422 16.42 23.85 -15.46
C GLY A 422 16.97 24.78 -14.38
N PRO A 423 16.88 26.10 -14.64
CA PRO A 423 17.28 27.11 -13.68
C PRO A 423 16.30 27.20 -12.51
N LYS A 424 16.73 27.89 -11.47
CA LYS A 424 15.86 28.41 -10.42
C LYS A 424 14.73 29.22 -11.05
N GLY A 425 13.52 29.11 -10.49
CA GLY A 425 12.35 29.85 -10.96
C GLY A 425 11.57 29.17 -12.07
N THR A 426 12.02 28.02 -12.58
CA THR A 426 11.19 27.21 -13.49
C THR A 426 9.93 26.72 -12.78
N VAL A 427 8.78 26.93 -13.43
CA VAL A 427 7.45 26.54 -12.96
C VAL A 427 6.84 25.55 -13.93
N THR A 428 6.34 24.44 -13.39
CA THR A 428 5.35 23.59 -14.03
C THR A 428 3.98 23.95 -13.42
N PRO A 429 3.06 24.56 -14.21
CA PRO A 429 1.77 25.03 -13.70
C PRO A 429 0.93 23.90 -13.06
N LEU A 430 -0.09 24.27 -12.29
CA LEU A 430 -0.95 23.31 -11.60
C LEU A 430 -1.66 22.40 -12.62
N HIS A 431 -1.41 21.10 -12.53
CA HIS A 431 -1.94 20.09 -13.46
C HIS A 431 -2.06 18.73 -12.80
N TYR A 432 -2.67 17.76 -13.47
CA TYR A 432 -2.64 16.37 -13.04
C TYR A 432 -2.11 15.46 -14.15
N ASP A 433 -1.53 14.33 -13.74
CA ASP A 433 -1.08 13.29 -14.65
C ASP A 433 -2.11 12.16 -14.81
N GLU A 434 -2.17 11.58 -15.99
CA GLU A 434 -3.00 10.40 -16.29
C GLU A 434 -2.38 9.08 -15.82
N HIS A 435 -1.27 9.12 -15.08
CA HIS A 435 -0.56 7.98 -14.51
C HIS A 435 0.15 8.39 -13.22
N SER A 436 0.50 7.42 -12.37
CA SER A 436 1.25 7.70 -11.15
C SER A 436 2.71 8.00 -11.49
N ILE A 437 3.35 8.87 -10.72
CA ILE A 437 4.78 9.17 -10.87
C ILE A 437 5.50 9.10 -9.52
N LEU A 438 6.74 8.59 -9.54
CA LEU A 438 7.66 8.70 -8.42
C LEU A 438 8.79 9.64 -8.84
N LEU A 439 8.79 10.85 -8.28
CA LEU A 439 9.77 11.89 -8.61
C LEU A 439 10.94 11.82 -7.63
N ALA A 440 12.15 11.69 -8.15
CA ALA A 440 13.41 11.81 -7.43
C ALA A 440 14.02 13.20 -7.63
N GLN A 441 14.31 13.89 -6.53
CA GLN A 441 15.09 15.12 -6.58
C GLN A 441 16.58 14.78 -6.53
N ILE A 442 17.33 15.17 -7.55
CA ILE A 442 18.74 14.76 -7.72
C ILE A 442 19.69 15.90 -7.33
N TYR A 443 19.42 17.12 -7.81
CA TYR A 443 20.24 18.30 -7.56
C TYR A 443 19.34 19.52 -7.32
N GLY A 444 19.73 20.39 -6.39
CA GLY A 444 18.94 21.55 -5.96
C GLY A 444 17.64 21.17 -5.26
N ARG A 445 16.83 22.16 -4.89
CA ARG A 445 15.52 21.96 -4.25
C ARG A 445 14.37 22.28 -5.19
N LYS A 446 13.26 21.56 -4.99
CA LYS A 446 12.02 21.78 -5.74
C LYS A 446 10.82 21.81 -4.80
N HIS A 447 10.00 22.83 -4.96
CA HIS A 447 8.78 23.06 -4.20
C HIS A 447 7.59 22.51 -4.95
N PHE A 448 6.73 21.77 -4.25
CA PHE A 448 5.50 21.19 -4.75
C PHE A 448 4.32 21.67 -3.93
N LYS A 449 3.23 21.96 -4.63
CA LYS A 449 1.90 22.10 -4.05
C LYS A 449 1.04 20.96 -4.56
N LEU A 450 0.43 20.19 -3.65
CA LEU A 450 -0.33 18.99 -3.97
C LEU A 450 -1.79 19.15 -3.53
N ILE A 451 -2.71 18.79 -4.42
CA ILE A 451 -4.15 18.92 -4.20
C ILE A 451 -4.83 17.61 -4.65
N PRO A 452 -5.72 17.03 -3.83
CA PRO A 452 -6.37 15.76 -4.18
C PRO A 452 -7.32 15.89 -5.39
N PRO A 453 -7.51 14.79 -6.14
CA PRO A 453 -8.35 14.79 -7.36
C PRO A 453 -9.79 15.22 -7.13
N PHE A 454 -10.35 15.00 -5.94
CA PHE A 454 -11.74 15.37 -5.64
C PHE A 454 -11.99 16.87 -5.46
N GLU A 455 -10.95 17.70 -5.45
CA GLU A 455 -11.09 19.16 -5.51
C GLU A 455 -11.34 19.69 -6.94
N PHE A 456 -11.40 18.80 -7.95
CA PHE A 456 -11.53 19.13 -9.38
C PHE A 456 -12.42 20.34 -9.71
N ARG A 457 -13.60 20.46 -9.07
CA ARG A 457 -14.56 21.55 -9.29
C ARG A 457 -14.02 22.95 -8.90
N ASN A 458 -13.09 23.00 -7.96
CA ASN A 458 -12.49 24.22 -7.44
C ASN A 458 -11.17 24.57 -8.15
N LEU A 459 -10.74 23.76 -9.13
CA LEU A 459 -9.44 23.88 -9.79
C LEU A 459 -9.51 24.50 -11.19
N TYR A 460 -10.69 24.88 -11.69
CA TYR A 460 -10.84 25.68 -12.91
C TYR A 460 -10.00 25.15 -14.10
N VAL A 461 -10.32 23.95 -14.57
CA VAL A 461 -9.59 23.27 -15.66
C VAL A 461 -9.65 24.09 -16.94
N ARG A 462 -8.51 24.28 -17.59
CA ARG A 462 -8.33 25.14 -18.76
C ARG A 462 -8.38 24.37 -20.09
N ASP A 463 -7.63 23.28 -20.21
CA ASP A 463 -7.30 22.65 -21.51
C ASP A 463 -7.14 21.11 -21.43
N LYS A 464 -7.89 20.50 -20.51
CA LYS A 464 -7.90 19.07 -20.11
C LYS A 464 -7.04 18.76 -18.89
N PHE A 465 -5.77 19.18 -18.86
CA PHE A 465 -4.83 18.76 -17.81
C PHE A 465 -4.44 19.86 -16.85
N TYR A 466 -4.43 21.12 -17.33
CA TYR A 466 -3.95 22.25 -16.54
C TYR A 466 -5.10 23.04 -15.92
N SER A 467 -4.82 23.57 -14.74
CA SER A 467 -5.65 24.57 -14.06
C SER A 467 -5.37 25.95 -14.64
N ALA A 468 -6.39 26.81 -14.66
CA ALA A 468 -6.22 28.24 -14.89
C ALA A 468 -5.70 29.00 -13.65
N VAL A 469 -5.68 28.35 -12.48
CA VAL A 469 -5.24 28.94 -11.22
C VAL A 469 -3.74 28.78 -11.06
N ASP A 470 -3.05 29.88 -10.78
CA ASP A 470 -1.71 29.83 -10.18
C ASP A 470 -1.84 29.83 -8.65
N PRO A 471 -1.46 28.74 -7.95
CA PRO A 471 -1.58 28.67 -6.50
C PRO A 471 -0.61 29.61 -5.75
N GLU A 472 0.37 30.23 -6.40
CA GLU A 472 1.18 31.31 -5.80
C GLU A 472 0.57 32.71 -6.01
N HIS A 473 -0.31 32.89 -7.00
CA HIS A 473 -0.89 34.18 -7.38
C HIS A 473 -2.40 34.05 -7.67
N ILE A 474 -3.16 33.69 -6.62
CA ILE A 474 -4.60 33.45 -6.74
C ILE A 474 -5.32 34.78 -7.00
N GLU A 475 -6.12 34.86 -8.08
CA GLU A 475 -7.06 35.95 -8.37
C GLU A 475 -8.43 35.65 -7.72
N PRO A 476 -8.76 36.17 -6.52
CA PRO A 476 -9.92 35.68 -5.75
C PRO A 476 -11.26 35.98 -6.43
N GLN A 477 -11.34 37.08 -7.16
CA GLN A 477 -12.55 37.46 -7.90
C GLN A 477 -12.82 36.52 -9.08
N ARG A 478 -11.75 35.93 -9.65
CA ARG A 478 -11.83 35.03 -10.80
C ARG A 478 -11.95 33.56 -10.40
N TYR A 479 -11.32 33.18 -9.27
CA TYR A 479 -11.22 31.81 -8.79
C TYR A 479 -11.72 31.64 -7.33
N PRO A 480 -12.94 32.08 -6.98
CA PRO A 480 -13.40 32.09 -5.58
C PRO A 480 -13.46 30.71 -4.93
N GLY A 481 -13.74 29.65 -5.70
CA GLY A 481 -13.79 28.27 -5.20
C GLY A 481 -12.43 27.75 -4.75
N PHE A 482 -11.33 28.29 -5.27
CA PHE A 482 -9.98 27.86 -4.92
C PHE A 482 -9.57 28.30 -3.51
N LEU A 483 -10.16 29.37 -2.98
CA LEU A 483 -9.78 29.95 -1.67
C LEU A 483 -9.98 28.97 -0.49
N GLY A 484 -10.90 28.01 -0.63
CA GLY A 484 -11.18 26.97 0.37
C GLY A 484 -10.53 25.62 0.06
N VAL A 485 -9.66 25.54 -0.95
CA VAL A 485 -8.99 24.30 -1.34
C VAL A 485 -7.80 24.05 -0.42
N PRO A 486 -7.76 22.90 0.29
CA PRO A 486 -6.58 22.54 1.06
C PRO A 486 -5.42 22.20 0.12
N VAL A 487 -4.31 22.91 0.29
CA VAL A 487 -3.09 22.72 -0.52
C VAL A 487 -1.99 22.19 0.38
N ALA A 488 -1.51 20.98 0.10
CA ALA A 488 -0.35 20.44 0.80
C ALA A 488 0.94 21.00 0.19
N ASP A 489 1.88 21.39 1.04
CA ASP A 489 3.08 22.12 0.65
C ASP A 489 4.33 21.29 0.99
N VAL A 490 5.15 20.98 -0.02
CA VAL A 490 6.27 20.03 0.11
C VAL A 490 7.52 20.60 -0.57
N ILE A 491 8.65 20.61 0.13
CA ILE A 491 9.96 20.91 -0.45
C ILE A 491 10.79 19.64 -0.47
N LEU A 492 11.29 19.27 -1.65
CA LEU A 492 12.19 18.15 -1.84
C LEU A 492 13.64 18.64 -1.88
N ASP A 493 14.48 17.97 -1.10
CA ASP A 493 15.94 18.11 -1.10
C ASP A 493 16.58 16.99 -1.94
N PRO A 494 17.86 17.13 -2.36
CA PRO A 494 18.59 16.05 -3.04
C PRO A 494 18.52 14.70 -2.29
N GLY A 495 18.11 13.67 -3.02
CA GLY A 495 17.90 12.30 -2.53
C GLY A 495 16.49 12.01 -2.00
N ASP A 496 15.60 13.01 -1.93
CA ASP A 496 14.19 12.78 -1.60
C ASP A 496 13.42 12.22 -2.79
N LEU A 497 12.41 11.40 -2.47
CA LEU A 497 11.40 10.94 -3.41
C LEU A 497 10.03 11.51 -3.05
N LEU A 498 9.22 11.83 -4.05
CA LEU A 498 7.80 12.15 -3.92
C LEU A 498 6.98 11.25 -4.82
N PHE A 499 6.11 10.45 -4.22
CA PHE A 499 5.09 9.71 -4.96
C PHE A 499 3.87 10.60 -5.16
N ILE A 500 3.49 10.80 -6.43
CA ILE A 500 2.28 11.51 -6.83
C ILE A 500 1.37 10.48 -7.51
N PRO A 501 0.27 10.09 -6.86
CA PRO A 501 -0.67 9.14 -7.44
C PRO A 501 -1.36 9.73 -8.66
N VAL A 502 -1.73 8.85 -9.59
CA VAL A 502 -2.55 9.20 -10.76
C VAL A 502 -3.75 10.09 -10.38
N GLY A 503 -3.97 11.17 -11.14
CA GLY A 503 -5.05 12.13 -10.94
C GLY A 503 -4.82 13.21 -9.86
N TRP A 504 -3.76 13.11 -9.06
CA TRP A 504 -3.42 14.18 -8.11
C TRP A 504 -2.94 15.42 -8.83
N TRP A 505 -3.51 16.55 -8.42
CA TRP A 505 -3.13 17.86 -8.92
C TRP A 505 -1.86 18.31 -8.23
N HIS A 506 -0.91 18.80 -9.02
CA HIS A 506 0.36 19.24 -8.53
C HIS A 506 0.90 20.43 -9.34
N TRP A 507 1.49 21.36 -8.62
CA TRP A 507 2.25 22.49 -9.15
C TRP A 507 3.68 22.35 -8.63
N ALA A 508 4.67 22.71 -9.45
CA ALA A 508 6.06 22.57 -9.08
C ALA A 508 6.90 23.79 -9.45
N LYS A 509 7.80 24.21 -8.57
CA LYS A 509 8.76 25.30 -8.80
C LYS A 509 10.16 24.93 -8.34
N SER A 510 11.15 25.15 -9.20
CA SER A 510 12.56 24.96 -8.84
C SER A 510 13.03 26.12 -7.96
N LEU A 511 13.50 25.83 -6.74
CA LEU A 511 13.99 26.83 -5.80
C LEU A 511 15.48 27.14 -5.98
N ASP A 512 16.20 26.24 -6.66
CA ASP A 512 17.59 26.37 -7.09
C ASP A 512 17.69 25.91 -8.55
N VAL A 513 18.89 25.95 -9.16
CA VAL A 513 19.14 25.12 -10.35
C VAL A 513 18.82 23.68 -9.97
N SER A 514 17.94 23.03 -10.74
CA SER A 514 17.32 21.78 -10.33
C SER A 514 17.50 20.69 -11.37
N ILE A 515 17.83 19.48 -10.90
CA ILE A 515 17.79 18.24 -11.68
C ILE A 515 16.88 17.26 -10.94
N SER A 516 15.91 16.69 -11.65
CA SER A 516 15.01 15.67 -11.11
C SER A 516 14.80 14.56 -12.15
N ALA A 517 14.47 13.35 -11.70
CA ALA A 517 14.01 12.27 -12.55
C ALA A 517 12.64 11.77 -12.08
N THR A 518 11.80 11.30 -13.00
CA THR A 518 10.50 10.69 -12.67
C THR A 518 10.47 9.27 -13.17
N PHE A 519 10.11 8.33 -12.31
CA PHE A 519 9.87 6.92 -12.63
C PHE A 519 8.37 6.70 -12.86
N CYS A 520 8.04 6.01 -13.96
CA CYS A 520 6.68 5.72 -14.38
C CYS A 520 6.42 4.21 -14.54
N SER A 521 7.35 3.35 -14.12
CA SER A 521 7.21 1.89 -14.17
C SER A 521 7.31 1.30 -12.75
N PHE A 522 6.21 0.74 -12.27
CA PHE A 522 6.02 0.17 -10.94
C PHE A 522 5.77 -1.34 -11.05
N HIS A 523 5.95 -2.07 -9.95
CA HIS A 523 5.64 -3.50 -9.84
C HIS A 523 4.14 -3.76 -9.67
N VAL A 524 3.37 -3.36 -10.67
CA VAL A 524 1.92 -3.59 -10.77
C VAL A 524 1.56 -4.09 -12.17
N GLU A 525 0.41 -4.74 -12.31
CA GLU A 525 -0.10 -5.17 -13.61
C GLU A 525 -0.20 -3.98 -14.57
N GLY A 526 0.29 -4.13 -15.80
CA GLY A 526 0.31 -3.05 -16.79
C GLY A 526 1.40 -1.99 -16.58
N ARG A 527 2.32 -2.18 -15.63
CA ARG A 527 3.47 -1.30 -15.27
C ARG A 527 3.10 0.01 -14.56
N ASN A 528 1.90 0.53 -14.77
CA ASN A 528 1.40 1.72 -14.09
C ASN A 528 -0.12 1.79 -14.22
N THR A 529 -0.79 2.40 -13.25
CA THR A 529 -2.22 2.66 -13.29
C THR A 529 -2.47 3.92 -14.12
N SER A 530 -3.41 3.85 -15.09
CA SER A 530 -3.72 4.99 -15.96
C SER A 530 -5.20 5.36 -15.95
N LEU A 531 -5.49 6.67 -15.97
CA LEU A 531 -6.85 7.20 -16.13
C LEU A 531 -7.43 6.98 -17.53
N ARG A 532 -6.61 6.71 -18.56
CA ARG A 532 -7.07 6.61 -19.95
C ARG A 532 -8.11 5.51 -20.17
N GLY A 533 -8.06 4.43 -19.39
CA GLY A 533 -9.04 3.34 -19.47
C GLY A 533 -10.41 3.68 -18.86
N TYR A 534 -10.54 4.83 -18.19
CA TYR A 534 -11.72 5.23 -17.43
C TYR A 534 -12.34 6.55 -17.90
N GLN A 535 -11.73 7.22 -18.89
CA GLN A 535 -12.28 8.40 -19.56
C GLN A 535 -13.15 7.94 -20.74
N SER A 536 -14.43 7.65 -20.50
CA SER A 536 -15.42 7.35 -21.55
C SER A 536 -16.13 8.61 -22.05
#